data_AF-A0A943D0E9-F1
#
_entry.id   AF-A0A943D0E9-F1
#
_cell.length_a   1.000
_cell.length_b   1.000
_cell.length_c   1.000
_cell.angle_alpha   90.00
_cell.angle_beta   90.00
_cell.angle_gamma   90.00
#
_symmetry.space_group_name_H-M   'P 1'
#
loop_
_entity.id
_entity.type
_entity.pdbx_description
1 polymer ?
#
loop_
_entity_poly.entity_id
_entity_poly.type
_entity_poly.pdbx_seq_one_letter_code
_entity_poly.pdbx_strand_id
1 'polypeptide(L)'
;MEKVVLERHKVGNYIINFENKSYIIPGSKGQIVGKKEVPYSVYEYLTMFTDCFKDGELVIQAKTNEEKELLNDFYGKEEYEANALTKEEVTSLLKGNLKKMEAELSKVTSDTTKRFVLDVAKEIKIENATKQKFLKEWLGLELPIEDIFKAE
;
A
#
# COMPACT_ATOMS: atom_id res chain seq x y z
N MET A 1 -19.56 -16.01 19.38
CA MET A 1 -18.97 -15.43 18.15
C MET A 1 -17.69 -16.16 17.91
N GLU A 2 -17.53 -16.76 16.75
CA GLU A 2 -16.29 -17.42 16.34
C GLU A 2 -15.16 -16.38 16.31
N LYS A 3 -13.96 -16.79 16.74
CA LYS A 3 -12.80 -15.92 16.87
C LYS A 3 -11.61 -16.55 16.17
N VAL A 4 -10.72 -15.70 15.66
CA VAL A 4 -9.46 -16.10 15.02
C VAL A 4 -8.32 -15.42 15.75
N VAL A 5 -7.19 -16.13 15.89
CA VAL A 5 -5.96 -15.57 16.44
C VAL A 5 -5.13 -15.03 15.29
N LEU A 6 -4.87 -13.72 15.30
CA LEU A 6 -3.92 -13.09 14.39
C LEU A 6 -2.57 -12.94 15.10
N GLU A 7 -1.50 -13.23 14.36
CA GLU A 7 -0.13 -13.14 14.84
C GLU A 7 0.62 -12.01 14.15
N ARG A 8 1.41 -11.26 14.93
CA ARG A 8 2.27 -10.19 14.42
C ARG A 8 3.73 -10.58 14.58
N HIS A 9 4.37 -10.94 13.46
CA HIS A 9 5.78 -11.33 13.43
C HIS A 9 6.75 -10.14 13.30
N LYS A 10 6.26 -8.92 13.04
CA LYS A 10 7.09 -7.72 12.93
C LYS A 10 7.81 -7.44 14.27
N VAL A 11 9.13 -7.35 14.20
CA VAL A 11 10.02 -7.00 15.31
C VAL A 11 9.92 -5.50 15.61
N GLY A 12 9.96 -5.13 16.89
CA GLY A 12 9.89 -3.74 17.33
C GLY A 12 8.48 -3.25 17.65
N ASN A 13 8.37 -2.44 18.70
CA ASN A 13 7.09 -1.89 19.17
C ASN A 13 6.51 -0.93 18.13
N TYR A 14 5.19 -0.95 17.98
CA TYR A 14 4.48 0.13 17.32
C TYR A 14 3.96 1.09 18.39
N ILE A 15 4.35 2.35 18.28
CA ILE A 15 3.99 3.39 19.24
C ILE A 15 3.00 4.30 18.56
N ILE A 16 1.77 4.32 19.06
CA ILE A 16 0.72 5.23 18.61
C ILE A 16 0.67 6.36 19.63
N ASN A 17 0.93 7.59 19.21
CA ASN A 17 0.75 8.76 20.06
C ASN A 17 -0.56 9.44 19.68
N PHE A 18 -1.49 9.54 20.63
CA PHE A 18 -2.79 10.17 20.42
C PHE A 18 -3.21 10.92 21.68
N GLU A 19 -3.61 12.19 21.54
CA GLU A 19 -4.06 13.08 22.63
C GLU A 19 -3.19 12.98 23.91
N ASN A 20 -1.89 13.22 23.76
CA ASN A 20 -0.89 13.13 24.85
C ASN A 20 -0.75 11.76 25.52
N LYS A 21 -1.29 10.68 24.93
CA LYS A 21 -1.12 9.30 25.37
C LYS A 21 -0.35 8.49 24.34
N SER A 22 0.58 7.67 24.80
CA SER A 22 1.30 6.70 23.98
C SER A 22 0.74 5.31 24.21
N TYR A 23 0.17 4.70 23.16
CA TYR A 23 -0.21 3.30 23.13
C TYR A 23 0.93 2.50 22.51
N ILE A 24 1.56 1.66 23.31
CA ILE A 24 2.62 0.77 22.85
C ILE A 24 1.99 -0.58 22.52
N ILE A 25 1.95 -0.91 21.23
CA ILE A 25 1.64 -2.25 20.76
C ILE A 25 2.96 -3.01 20.68
N PRO A 26 3.21 -3.97 21.59
CA PRO A 26 4.48 -4.67 21.63
C PRO A 26 4.71 -5.44 20.33
N GLY A 27 5.91 -5.31 19.79
CA GLY A 27 6.36 -6.12 18.66
C GLY A 27 6.73 -7.53 19.08
N SER A 28 7.05 -8.38 18.11
CA SER A 28 7.67 -9.67 18.40
C SER A 28 9.07 -9.49 18.98
N LYS A 29 9.41 -10.26 20.03
CA LYS A 29 10.76 -10.28 20.65
C LYS A 29 11.22 -11.72 20.87
N GLY A 30 12.28 -12.12 20.16
CA GLY A 30 12.80 -13.48 20.21
C GLY A 30 11.76 -14.50 19.72
N GLN A 31 11.41 -15.47 20.56
CA GLN A 31 10.40 -16.50 20.28
C GLN A 31 8.95 -16.08 20.63
N ILE A 32 8.77 -14.88 21.21
CA ILE A 32 7.45 -14.41 21.64
C ILE A 32 6.82 -13.60 20.51
N VAL A 33 5.82 -14.19 19.85
CA VAL A 33 5.02 -13.56 18.81
C VAL A 33 3.82 -12.85 19.44
N GLY A 34 3.57 -11.60 19.06
CA GLY A 34 2.39 -10.88 19.50
C GLY A 34 1.13 -11.53 18.92
N LYS A 35 0.22 -12.02 19.77
CA LYS A 35 -1.04 -12.66 19.34
C LYS A 35 -2.24 -11.87 19.82
N LYS A 36 -3.29 -11.78 19.00
CA LYS A 36 -4.56 -11.16 19.37
C LYS A 36 -5.72 -11.97 18.84
N GLU A 37 -6.67 -12.29 19.73
CA GLU A 37 -7.97 -12.80 19.32
C GLU A 37 -8.81 -11.66 18.74
N VAL A 38 -9.33 -11.88 17.53
CA VAL A 38 -10.30 -11.00 16.88
C VAL A 38 -11.56 -11.78 16.51
N PRO A 39 -12.74 -11.15 16.41
CA PRO A 39 -13.91 -11.80 15.84
C PRO A 39 -13.64 -12.32 14.42
N TYR A 40 -14.25 -13.46 14.05
CA TYR A 40 -14.10 -14.04 12.72
C TYR A 40 -14.48 -13.06 11.60
N SER A 41 -15.48 -12.20 11.83
CA SER A 41 -15.88 -11.15 10.89
C SER A 41 -14.77 -10.12 10.59
N VAL A 42 -13.86 -9.87 11.54
CA VAL A 42 -12.70 -9.00 11.31
C VAL A 42 -11.68 -9.70 10.41
N TYR A 43 -11.45 -10.99 10.63
CA TYR A 43 -10.60 -11.80 9.74
C TYR A 43 -11.17 -11.83 8.32
N GLU A 44 -12.47 -12.13 8.16
CA GLU A 44 -13.12 -12.13 6.85
C GLU A 44 -12.96 -10.77 6.16
N TYR A 45 -13.21 -9.68 6.89
CA TYR A 45 -13.06 -8.34 6.33
C TYR A 45 -11.64 -8.11 5.79
N LEU A 46 -10.63 -8.39 6.62
CA LEU A 46 -9.23 -8.22 6.26
C LEU A 46 -8.81 -9.11 5.09
N THR A 47 -9.36 -10.32 4.97
CA THR A 47 -9.05 -11.22 3.83
C THR A 47 -9.79 -10.89 2.55
N MET A 48 -11.02 -10.38 2.63
CA MET A 48 -11.88 -10.21 1.45
C MET A 48 -11.81 -8.80 0.85
N PHE A 49 -11.54 -7.79 1.67
CA PHE A 49 -11.65 -6.39 1.25
C PHE A 49 -10.34 -5.61 1.37
N THR A 50 -9.26 -6.24 1.80
CA THR A 50 -7.96 -5.57 2.02
C THR A 50 -6.80 -6.46 1.63
N ASP A 51 -5.65 -5.86 1.36
CA ASP A 51 -4.37 -6.58 1.17
C ASP A 51 -3.57 -6.71 2.47
N CYS A 52 -4.21 -6.50 3.64
CA CYS A 52 -3.54 -6.44 4.93
C CYS A 52 -2.72 -7.70 5.26
N PHE A 53 -3.20 -8.89 4.90
CA PHE A 53 -2.45 -10.14 5.15
C PHE A 53 -1.37 -10.44 4.10
N LYS A 54 -1.48 -9.84 2.91
CA LYS A 54 -0.52 -10.05 1.81
C LYS A 54 0.64 -9.07 1.94
N ASP A 55 0.33 -7.80 2.06
CA ASP A 55 1.28 -6.70 1.95
C ASP A 55 1.38 -5.86 3.24
N GLY A 56 0.49 -6.06 4.21
CA GLY A 56 0.51 -5.35 5.49
C GLY A 56 -0.13 -3.96 5.45
N GLU A 57 -0.85 -3.63 4.37
CA GLU A 57 -1.31 -2.27 4.08
C GLU A 57 -2.83 -2.13 4.23
N LEU A 58 -3.25 -1.02 4.83
CA LEU A 58 -4.63 -0.56 4.92
C LEU A 58 -4.65 0.92 4.55
N VAL A 59 -5.56 1.30 3.66
CA VAL A 59 -5.73 2.68 3.21
C VAL A 59 -7.07 3.22 3.69
N ILE A 60 -7.04 4.45 4.19
CA ILE A 60 -8.23 5.23 4.53
C ILE A 60 -8.84 5.74 3.22
N GLN A 61 -10.03 5.26 2.89
CA GLN A 61 -10.85 5.82 1.82
C GLN A 61 -11.71 6.96 2.39
N ALA A 62 -11.14 8.16 2.52
CA ALA A 62 -11.84 9.30 3.12
C ALA A 62 -12.96 9.82 2.20
N LYS A 63 -14.23 9.63 2.60
CA LYS A 63 -15.43 10.06 1.85
C LYS A 63 -16.14 11.23 2.51
N THR A 64 -16.01 11.36 3.83
CA THR A 64 -16.61 12.41 4.66
C THR A 64 -15.59 13.46 5.05
N ASN A 65 -16.06 14.60 5.57
CA ASN A 65 -15.15 15.66 6.06
C ASN A 65 -14.39 15.20 7.31
N GLU A 66 -15.04 14.46 8.20
CA GLU A 66 -14.44 13.89 9.41
C GLU A 66 -13.30 12.92 9.06
N GLU A 67 -13.48 12.04 8.08
CA GLU A 67 -12.42 11.13 7.62
C GLU A 67 -11.25 11.86 6.94
N LYS A 68 -11.51 13.02 6.30
CA LYS A 68 -10.46 13.87 5.74
C LYS A 68 -9.67 14.61 6.82
N GLU A 69 -10.32 14.99 7.92
CA GLU A 69 -9.64 15.56 9.09
C GLU A 69 -8.71 14.53 9.74
N LEU A 70 -9.11 13.25 9.81
CA LEU A 70 -8.22 12.17 10.27
C LEU A 70 -6.93 12.06 9.44
N LEU A 71 -7.00 12.32 8.12
CA LEU A 71 -5.81 12.37 7.25
C LEU A 71 -4.95 13.61 7.51
N ASN A 72 -5.55 14.74 7.89
CA ASN A 72 -4.81 15.97 8.20
C ASN A 72 -3.99 15.85 9.49
N ASP A 73 -4.49 15.06 10.46
CA ASP A 73 -3.80 14.80 11.72
C ASP A 73 -2.82 13.61 11.64
N PHE A 74 -2.72 12.97 10.47
CA PHE A 74 -1.84 11.82 10.25
C PHE A 74 -0.37 12.24 10.15
N TYR A 75 0.47 11.77 11.08
CA TYR A 75 1.92 11.97 11.00
C TYR A 75 2.49 11.27 9.77
N GLY A 76 3.17 12.03 8.89
CA GLY A 76 3.67 11.49 7.62
C GLY A 76 2.61 11.46 6.51
N LYS A 77 1.60 12.33 6.57
CA LYS A 77 0.54 12.46 5.55
C LYS A 77 1.06 12.46 4.11
N GLU A 78 2.08 13.27 3.79
CA GLU A 78 2.62 13.35 2.44
C GLU A 78 3.19 12.02 1.95
N GLU A 79 3.89 11.29 2.83
CA GLU A 79 4.41 9.96 2.54
C GLU A 79 3.26 8.94 2.38
N TYR A 80 2.23 9.04 3.22
CA TYR A 80 1.04 8.20 3.10
C TYR A 80 0.31 8.44 1.78
N GLU A 81 0.00 9.69 1.42
CA GLU A 81 -0.73 10.03 0.19
C GLU A 81 0.06 9.64 -1.07
N ALA A 82 1.39 9.74 -1.03
CA ALA A 82 2.24 9.31 -2.13
C ALA A 82 2.22 7.79 -2.34
N ASN A 83 1.94 6.99 -1.31
CA ASN A 83 2.00 5.53 -1.37
C ASN A 83 0.62 4.85 -1.34
N ALA A 84 -0.42 5.52 -0.86
CA ALA A 84 -1.79 5.02 -0.74
C ALA A 84 -2.62 5.23 -2.01
N LEU A 85 -2.05 4.86 -3.17
CA LEU A 85 -2.71 5.05 -4.46
C LEU A 85 -3.79 3.98 -4.69
N THR A 86 -4.98 4.42 -5.10
CA THR A 86 -6.05 3.50 -5.54
C THR A 86 -5.83 3.02 -6.97
N LYS A 87 -6.48 1.91 -7.34
CA LYS A 87 -6.42 1.36 -8.70
C LYS A 87 -6.92 2.35 -9.75
N GLU A 88 -7.98 3.10 -9.44
CA GLU A 88 -8.55 4.13 -10.30
C GLU A 88 -7.56 5.28 -10.53
N GLU A 89 -6.89 5.74 -9.47
CA GLU A 89 -5.86 6.79 -9.54
C GLU A 89 -4.66 6.33 -10.36
N VAL A 90 -4.14 5.14 -10.10
CA VAL A 90 -3.04 4.55 -10.87
C VAL A 90 -3.44 4.40 -12.33
N THR A 91 -4.63 3.89 -12.62
CA THR A 91 -5.13 3.76 -14.00
C THR A 91 -5.21 5.12 -14.69
N SER A 92 -5.72 6.15 -14.01
CA SER A 92 -5.81 7.51 -14.53
C SER A 92 -4.43 8.12 -14.80
N LEU A 93 -3.48 7.93 -13.89
CA LEU A 93 -2.08 8.37 -14.04
C LEU A 93 -1.42 7.70 -15.25
N LEU A 94 -1.53 6.36 -15.35
CA LEU A 94 -0.91 5.57 -16.40
C LEU A 94 -1.51 5.86 -17.79
N LYS A 95 -2.82 6.13 -17.87
CA LYS A 95 -3.48 6.52 -19.14
C LYS A 95 -3.28 7.99 -19.50
N GLY A 96 -2.98 8.85 -18.51
CA GLY A 96 -2.82 10.28 -18.67
C GLY A 96 -1.51 10.75 -19.30
N ASN A 97 -1.12 11.99 -19.00
CA ASN A 97 0.09 12.62 -19.54
C ASN A 97 1.38 12.07 -18.87
N LEU A 98 2.41 11.80 -19.67
CA LEU A 98 3.69 11.24 -19.21
C LEU A 98 4.36 12.10 -18.12
N LYS A 99 4.46 13.42 -18.28
CA LYS A 99 5.13 14.28 -17.29
C LYS A 99 4.43 14.25 -15.93
N LYS A 100 3.10 14.21 -15.94
CA LYS A 100 2.32 14.11 -14.70
C LYS A 100 2.53 12.74 -14.04
N MET A 101 2.54 11.67 -14.83
CA MET A 101 2.83 10.33 -14.37
C MET A 101 4.21 10.26 -13.71
N GLU A 102 5.26 10.76 -14.37
CA GLU A 102 6.62 10.78 -13.83
C GLU A 102 6.71 11.58 -12.52
N ALA A 103 6.10 12.77 -12.47
CA ALA A 103 6.12 13.62 -11.30
C ALA A 103 5.41 13.01 -10.09
N GLU A 104 4.26 12.35 -10.28
CA GLU A 104 3.53 11.70 -9.19
C GLU A 104 4.22 10.39 -8.75
N LEU A 105 4.66 9.55 -9.69
CA LEU A 105 5.32 8.28 -9.37
C LEU A 105 6.70 8.49 -8.71
N SER A 106 7.38 9.60 -8.98
CA SER A 106 8.65 9.92 -8.31
C SER A 106 8.51 10.19 -6.80
N LYS A 107 7.29 10.45 -6.30
CA LYS A 107 7.02 10.65 -4.87
C LYS A 107 6.82 9.33 -4.12
N VAL A 108 6.53 8.24 -4.83
CA VAL A 108 6.29 6.92 -4.25
C VAL A 108 7.60 6.34 -3.73
N THR A 109 7.63 5.96 -2.47
CA THR A 109 8.81 5.41 -1.79
C THR A 109 8.67 3.92 -1.46
N SER A 110 7.43 3.42 -1.30
CA SER A 110 7.13 2.04 -0.95
C SER A 110 7.28 1.10 -2.14
N ASP A 111 8.11 0.06 -1.99
CA ASP A 111 8.27 -0.98 -3.00
C ASP A 111 6.97 -1.75 -3.27
N THR A 112 6.10 -1.87 -2.25
CA THR A 112 4.77 -2.47 -2.41
C THR A 112 3.92 -1.66 -3.38
N THR A 113 3.81 -0.34 -3.15
CA THR A 113 3.06 0.55 -4.05
C THR A 113 3.65 0.54 -5.46
N LYS A 114 4.97 0.48 -5.61
CA LYS A 114 5.61 0.36 -6.92
C LYS A 114 5.20 -0.93 -7.66
N ARG A 115 5.18 -2.07 -6.96
CA ARG A 115 4.70 -3.34 -7.51
C ARG A 115 3.22 -3.28 -7.87
N PHE A 116 2.39 -2.67 -7.04
CA PHE A 116 0.98 -2.44 -7.33
C PHE A 116 0.79 -1.62 -8.62
N VAL A 117 1.57 -0.54 -8.81
CA VAL A 117 1.56 0.24 -10.04
C VAL A 117 1.95 -0.60 -11.26
N LEU A 118 2.94 -1.50 -11.13
CA LEU A 118 3.30 -2.43 -12.20
C LEU A 118 2.16 -3.40 -12.54
N ASP A 119 1.50 -3.96 -11.53
CA ASP A 119 0.40 -4.91 -11.71
C ASP A 119 -0.77 -4.25 -12.44
N VAL A 120 -1.14 -3.04 -12.04
CA VAL A 120 -2.16 -2.24 -12.75
C VAL A 120 -1.72 -1.92 -14.18
N ALA A 121 -0.44 -1.58 -14.40
CA ALA A 121 0.09 -1.30 -15.73
C ALA A 121 0.02 -2.51 -16.68
N LYS A 122 0.29 -3.72 -16.16
CA LYS A 122 0.10 -4.98 -16.88
C LYS A 122 -1.38 -5.25 -17.17
N GLU A 123 -2.24 -5.08 -16.18
CA GLU A 123 -3.68 -5.32 -16.30
C GLU A 123 -4.32 -4.43 -17.39
N ILE A 124 -3.97 -3.14 -17.43
CA ILE A 124 -4.49 -2.22 -18.46
C ILE A 124 -3.78 -2.35 -19.80
N LYS A 125 -2.79 -3.25 -19.92
CA LYS A 125 -1.98 -3.50 -21.12
C LYS A 125 -1.38 -2.21 -21.68
N ILE A 126 -0.56 -1.52 -20.89
CA ILE A 126 0.06 -0.27 -21.34
C ILE A 126 1.00 -0.53 -22.53
N GLU A 127 0.72 0.03 -23.70
CA GLU A 127 1.52 -0.19 -24.92
C GLU A 127 2.57 0.91 -25.18
N ASN A 128 2.51 2.02 -24.44
CA ASN A 128 3.41 3.14 -24.66
C ASN A 128 4.84 2.80 -24.19
N ALA A 129 5.75 2.61 -25.15
CA ALA A 129 7.14 2.22 -24.90
C ALA A 129 7.90 3.20 -23.97
N THR A 130 7.64 4.51 -24.05
CA THR A 130 8.29 5.50 -23.18
C THR A 130 7.83 5.34 -21.73
N LYS A 131 6.53 5.10 -21.50
CA LYS A 131 5.99 4.83 -20.16
C LYS A 131 6.50 3.50 -19.61
N GLN A 132 6.55 2.46 -20.43
CA GLN A 132 7.11 1.16 -20.04
C GLN A 132 8.59 1.28 -19.64
N LYS A 133 9.38 2.06 -20.40
CA LYS A 133 10.79 2.32 -20.08
C LYS A 133 10.93 3.07 -18.76
N PHE A 134 10.15 4.14 -18.55
CA PHE A 134 10.13 4.85 -17.27
C PHE A 134 9.80 3.91 -16.11
N LEU A 135 8.73 3.11 -16.22
CA LEU A 135 8.31 2.19 -15.16
C LEU A 135 9.40 1.16 -14.85
N LYS A 136 10.06 0.60 -15.88
CA LYS A 136 11.20 -0.31 -15.70
C LYS A 136 12.32 0.35 -14.90
N GLU A 137 12.74 1.55 -15.31
CA GLU A 137 13.84 2.29 -14.66
C GLU A 137 13.48 2.68 -13.22
N TRP A 138 12.25 3.14 -13.01
CA TRP A 138 11.72 3.52 -11.70
C TRP A 138 11.58 2.35 -10.72
N LEU A 139 11.25 1.16 -11.24
CA LEU A 139 11.22 -0.10 -10.48
C LEU A 139 12.61 -0.71 -10.25
N GLY A 140 13.65 -0.22 -10.95
CA GLY A 140 14.99 -0.78 -10.89
C GLY A 140 15.09 -2.21 -11.44
N LEU A 141 14.22 -2.59 -12.37
CA LEU A 141 14.21 -3.94 -12.95
C LEU A 141 15.24 -4.05 -14.09
N GLU A 142 16.05 -5.09 -14.07
CA GLU A 142 17.03 -5.35 -15.14
C GLU A 142 16.40 -6.05 -16.37
N LEU A 143 15.29 -6.76 -16.16
CA LEU A 143 14.61 -7.56 -17.17
C LEU A 143 14.23 -6.74 -18.43
N PRO A 144 14.26 -7.35 -19.63
CA PRO A 144 13.73 -6.72 -20.84
C PRO A 144 12.29 -6.24 -20.66
N ILE A 145 11.93 -5.11 -21.28
CA ILE A 145 10.57 -4.54 -21.20
C ILE A 145 9.52 -5.56 -21.64
N GLU A 146 9.84 -6.31 -22.69
CA GLU A 146 9.02 -7.38 -23.23
C GLU A 146 8.72 -8.47 -22.19
N ASP A 147 9.69 -8.82 -21.34
CA ASP A 147 9.51 -9.81 -20.29
C ASP A 147 8.71 -9.27 -19.10
N ILE A 148 8.77 -7.96 -18.86
CA ILE A 148 8.04 -7.29 -17.78
C ILE A 148 6.56 -7.12 -18.15
N PHE A 149 6.24 -6.75 -19.39
CA PHE A 149 4.87 -6.43 -19.83
C PHE A 149 4.29 -7.48 -20.78
N LYS A 150 4.86 -8.69 -20.81
CA LYS A 150 4.35 -9.81 -21.60
C LYS A 150 2.86 -10.00 -21.32
N ALA A 151 2.06 -10.03 -22.38
CA ALA A 151 0.66 -10.40 -22.29
C ALA A 151 0.59 -11.89 -21.97
N GLU A 152 0.11 -12.23 -20.77
CA GLU A 152 -0.50 -13.55 -20.52
C GLU A 152 -1.83 -13.67 -21.28
#